data_AF-M0JTF0-F1
#
_entry.id   AF-M0JTF0-F1
#
_cell.length_a   1.000
_cell.length_b   1.000
_cell.length_c   1.000
_cell.angle_alpha   90.00
_cell.angle_beta   90.00
_cell.angle_gamma   90.00
#
_symmetry.space_group_name_H-M   'P 1'
#
loop_
_entity.id
_entity.type
_entity.pdbx_description
1 polymer ?
#
loop_
_entity_poly.entity_id
_entity_poly.type
_entity_poly.pdbx_seq_one_letter_code
_entity_poly.pdbx_strand_id
1 'polypeptide(L)'
;MTEPASIEELDTLVETTACKQSADRPYGDRAQILAQVDDHSGLLDVPVAVCCPNCGQAVTLYERGLPNVVPYFDTACTQCDVDLRTWCAVGVDAAYLQIVDPATLTTMVQQFWDDWLWSGITNSKGEPRTDEYTDRFATKTAAFGWNWKVTCPLCRRTRTALERDSALVGGNLDYHHWSHDPDQGVCLCRECHNIIGFDTYDTELEERAAAWGFDSRHDLQVIRLALRDAAVTGRPVGTRPATALVNRYNLLQSPDRVRQLLGSISTDGTLRERFLDKRLVAGIGANC
;
A
#
# COMPACT_ATOMS: atom_id res chain seq x y z
N MET A 1 36.93 -9.56 -0.80
CA MET A 1 36.40 -10.00 -2.10
C MET A 1 35.15 -10.79 -1.80
N THR A 2 33.98 -10.23 -2.08
CA THR A 2 32.69 -10.86 -1.77
C THR A 2 32.20 -11.53 -3.04
N GLU A 3 32.08 -12.86 -3.03
CA GLU A 3 31.66 -13.62 -4.21
C GLU A 3 30.26 -13.16 -4.71
N PRO A 4 30.04 -13.08 -6.03
CA PRO A 4 28.70 -12.93 -6.58
C PRO A 4 27.86 -14.15 -6.16
N ALA A 5 26.67 -13.90 -5.59
CA ALA A 5 25.71 -14.95 -5.27
C ALA A 5 25.31 -15.61 -6.59
N SER A 6 25.21 -16.93 -6.60
CA SER A 6 24.91 -17.69 -7.81
C SER A 6 23.46 -17.46 -8.26
N ILE A 7 23.21 -17.56 -9.56
CA ILE A 7 21.90 -17.35 -10.18
C ILE A 7 20.83 -18.28 -9.57
N GLU A 8 21.20 -19.51 -9.22
CA GLU A 8 20.33 -20.47 -8.53
C GLU A 8 19.85 -19.99 -7.15
N GLU A 9 20.65 -19.22 -6.41
CA GLU A 9 20.27 -18.66 -5.10
C GLU A 9 19.28 -17.49 -5.22
N LEU A 10 19.35 -16.72 -6.32
CA LEU A 10 18.42 -15.63 -6.61
C LEU A 10 17.06 -16.16 -7.11
N ASP A 11 17.05 -17.24 -7.91
CA ASP A 11 15.82 -17.86 -8.40
C ASP A 11 15.08 -18.66 -7.29
N THR A 12 15.81 -19.31 -6.38
CA THR A 12 15.18 -20.01 -5.23
C THR A 12 14.50 -19.06 -4.24
N LEU A 13 14.94 -17.81 -4.12
CA LEU A 13 14.30 -16.77 -3.30
C LEU A 13 12.96 -16.28 -3.88
N VAL A 14 12.69 -16.53 -5.17
CA VAL A 14 11.48 -16.06 -5.88
C VAL A 14 10.43 -17.17 -6.04
N GLU A 15 10.81 -18.45 -5.96
CA GLU A 15 9.95 -19.55 -6.41
C GLU A 15 9.11 -20.30 -5.37
N THR A 16 9.14 -19.99 -4.06
CA THR A 16 8.31 -20.76 -3.10
C THR A 16 7.71 -19.91 -1.99
N THR A 17 6.37 -19.81 -1.94
CA THR A 17 5.49 -20.36 -0.87
C THR A 17 4.02 -20.10 -1.23
N ALA A 18 3.23 -21.16 -1.41
CA ALA A 18 1.79 -21.04 -1.59
C ALA A 18 1.11 -20.63 -0.27
N CYS A 19 0.57 -19.41 -0.20
CA CYS A 19 -0.28 -18.96 0.90
C CYS A 19 -1.59 -18.37 0.36
N LYS A 20 -2.70 -18.85 0.94
CA LYS A 20 -4.09 -18.56 0.56
C LYS A 20 -4.35 -17.05 0.50
N GLN A 21 -5.06 -16.63 -0.55
CA GLN A 21 -5.56 -15.27 -0.68
C GLN A 21 -6.63 -15.02 0.38
N SER A 22 -6.44 -14.00 1.23
CA SER A 22 -7.59 -13.32 1.85
C SER A 22 -7.96 -12.18 0.90
N ALA A 23 -9.08 -12.35 0.23
CA ALA A 23 -9.85 -11.28 -0.39
C ALA A 23 -11.04 -10.95 0.53
N ASP A 24 -10.85 -10.97 1.85
CA ASP A 24 -11.93 -10.65 2.78
C ASP A 24 -12.14 -9.14 2.80
N ARG A 25 -13.19 -8.70 2.10
CA ARG A 25 -14.02 -7.61 2.61
C ARG A 25 -15.04 -8.28 3.53
N PRO A 26 -14.77 -8.38 4.85
CA PRO A 26 -15.60 -9.19 5.75
C PRO A 26 -17.05 -8.72 5.83
N TYR A 27 -17.31 -7.45 5.48
CA TYR A 27 -18.65 -6.89 5.37
C TYR A 27 -19.04 -6.49 3.93
N GLY A 28 -18.25 -6.83 2.91
CA GLY A 28 -18.47 -6.37 1.54
C GLY A 28 -18.62 -4.84 1.48
N ASP A 29 -19.73 -4.36 0.93
CA ASP A 29 -20.07 -2.93 0.83
C ASP A 29 -20.96 -2.45 2.01
N ARG A 30 -21.06 -3.24 3.09
CA ARG A 30 -21.88 -2.96 4.28
C ARG A 30 -21.11 -2.25 5.41
N ALA A 31 -19.81 -2.04 5.24
CA ALA A 31 -19.01 -1.24 6.15
C ALA A 31 -17.95 -0.45 5.41
N GLN A 32 -17.72 0.80 5.83
CA GLN A 32 -16.77 1.70 5.17
C GLN A 32 -16.19 2.71 6.16
N ILE A 33 -14.92 3.08 6.00
CA ILE A 33 -14.34 4.21 6.75
C ILE A 33 -15.04 5.49 6.32
N LEU A 34 -15.46 6.35 7.24
CA LEU A 34 -16.25 7.55 6.89
C LEU A 34 -15.54 8.46 5.88
N ALA A 35 -14.20 8.55 5.93
CA ALA A 35 -13.40 9.32 4.98
C ALA A 35 -13.42 8.77 3.53
N GLN A 36 -13.87 7.53 3.32
CA GLN A 36 -13.99 6.92 1.99
C GLN A 36 -15.40 7.05 1.39
N VAL A 37 -16.39 7.52 2.16
CA VAL A 37 -17.78 7.65 1.69
C VAL A 37 -17.82 8.68 0.56
N ASP A 38 -18.43 8.25 -0.55
CA ASP A 38 -18.64 9.03 -1.77
C ASP A 38 -20.05 8.75 -2.33
N ASP A 39 -20.34 9.32 -3.50
CA ASP A 39 -21.62 9.17 -4.22
C ASP A 39 -21.93 7.71 -4.65
N HIS A 40 -20.99 6.78 -4.51
CA HIS A 40 -21.15 5.36 -4.87
C HIS A 40 -21.23 4.45 -3.64
N SER A 41 -21.20 5.01 -2.42
CA SER A 41 -21.24 4.22 -1.20
C SER A 41 -22.55 3.43 -1.07
N GLY A 42 -22.45 2.18 -0.66
CA GLY A 42 -23.60 1.36 -0.29
C GLY A 42 -24.34 1.83 0.97
N LEU A 43 -23.82 2.88 1.64
CA LEU A 43 -24.28 3.38 2.93
C LEU A 43 -25.13 4.67 2.84
N LEU A 44 -25.42 5.16 1.62
CA LEU A 44 -26.14 6.43 1.42
C LEU A 44 -27.63 6.35 1.77
N ASP A 45 -28.28 5.24 1.45
CA ASP A 45 -29.75 5.09 1.53
C ASP A 45 -30.22 4.03 2.54
N VAL A 46 -29.33 3.55 3.41
CA VAL A 46 -29.64 2.57 4.45
C VAL A 46 -29.36 3.15 5.83
N PRO A 47 -30.03 2.75 6.91
CA PRO A 47 -29.65 3.20 8.25
C PRO A 47 -28.20 2.80 8.57
N VAL A 48 -27.38 3.71 9.09
CA VAL A 48 -25.95 3.48 9.36
C VAL A 48 -25.60 3.74 10.81
N ALA A 49 -25.02 2.74 11.46
CA ALA A 49 -24.38 2.89 12.75
C ALA A 49 -22.90 3.23 12.55
N VAL A 50 -22.45 4.38 13.07
CA VAL A 50 -21.03 4.71 13.12
C VAL A 50 -20.42 4.04 14.33
N CYS A 51 -19.46 3.15 14.10
CA CYS A 51 -18.86 2.29 15.11
C CYS A 51 -17.45 2.74 15.46
N CYS A 52 -17.10 2.62 16.74
CA CYS A 52 -15.72 2.68 17.21
C CYS A 52 -14.96 1.45 16.71
N PRO A 53 -13.83 1.60 16.00
CA PRO A 53 -13.11 0.45 15.45
C PRO A 53 -12.45 -0.42 16.53
N ASN A 54 -12.24 0.12 17.74
CA ASN A 54 -11.54 -0.57 18.82
C ASN A 54 -12.45 -1.50 19.63
N CYS A 55 -13.70 -1.09 19.90
CA CYS A 55 -14.64 -1.88 20.71
C CYS A 55 -15.92 -2.28 19.98
N GLY A 56 -16.14 -1.83 18.74
CA GLY A 56 -17.34 -2.11 17.95
C GLY A 56 -18.60 -1.34 18.39
N GLN A 57 -18.53 -0.54 19.47
CA GLN A 57 -19.67 0.22 19.95
C GLN A 57 -20.13 1.26 18.90
N ALA A 58 -21.43 1.25 18.60
CA ALA A 58 -22.07 2.33 17.85
C ALA A 58 -22.07 3.63 18.68
N VAL A 59 -21.44 4.68 18.16
CA VAL A 59 -21.37 6.00 18.81
C VAL A 59 -22.43 6.97 18.29
N THR A 60 -22.89 6.76 17.04
CA THR A 60 -23.87 7.61 16.35
C THR A 60 -24.71 6.75 15.41
N LEU A 61 -25.99 7.07 15.24
CA LEU A 61 -26.88 6.44 14.26
C LEU A 61 -27.39 7.47 13.24
N TYR A 62 -27.24 7.15 11.96
CA TYR A 62 -27.82 7.89 10.84
C TYR A 62 -29.01 7.09 10.30
N GLU A 63 -30.22 7.47 10.71
CA GLU A 63 -31.44 6.70 10.39
C GLU A 63 -31.78 6.64 8.90
N ARG A 64 -31.28 7.60 8.11
CA ARG A 64 -31.55 7.75 6.68
C ARG A 64 -30.32 7.53 5.79
N GLY A 65 -29.25 6.98 6.38
CA GLY A 65 -27.96 6.82 5.71
C GLY A 65 -27.02 8.00 5.84
N LEU A 66 -25.79 7.77 5.39
CA LEU A 66 -24.73 8.76 5.44
C LEU A 66 -24.90 9.82 4.36
N PRO A 67 -24.48 11.07 4.60
CA PRO A 67 -24.32 12.01 3.51
C PRO A 67 -23.25 11.53 2.54
N ASN A 68 -23.37 11.91 1.27
CA ASN A 68 -22.42 11.56 0.20
C ASN A 68 -20.96 11.91 0.52
N VAL A 69 -20.75 12.92 1.36
CA VAL A 69 -19.44 13.26 1.92
C VAL A 69 -19.63 13.51 3.41
N VAL A 70 -18.77 12.91 4.22
CA VAL A 70 -18.67 13.18 5.67
C VAL A 70 -17.43 14.08 5.90
N PRO A 71 -17.56 15.42 5.81
CA PRO A 71 -16.39 16.30 5.89
C PRO A 71 -15.80 16.36 7.30
N TYR A 72 -16.62 16.10 8.32
CA TYR A 72 -16.24 16.20 9.71
C TYR A 72 -16.92 15.13 10.54
N PHE A 73 -16.15 14.52 11.43
CA PHE A 73 -16.64 13.62 12.46
C PHE A 73 -15.73 13.81 13.67
N ASP A 74 -16.34 14.12 14.80
CA ASP A 74 -15.65 14.29 16.09
C ASP A 74 -16.58 13.84 17.19
N THR A 75 -16.39 12.61 17.62
CA THR A 75 -17.23 11.98 18.64
C THR A 75 -16.35 11.02 19.44
N ALA A 76 -16.39 11.14 20.76
CA ALA A 76 -15.69 10.22 21.64
C ALA A 76 -16.47 8.92 21.81
N CYS A 77 -15.78 7.79 21.71
CA CYS A 77 -16.34 6.51 22.12
C CYS A 77 -16.37 6.44 23.65
N THR A 78 -17.56 6.30 24.25
CA THR A 78 -17.70 6.28 25.71
C THR A 78 -17.12 5.04 26.38
N GLN A 79 -16.98 3.92 25.65
CA GLN A 79 -16.38 2.69 26.19
C GLN A 79 -14.85 2.71 26.16
N CYS A 80 -14.25 3.32 25.14
CA CYS A 80 -12.80 3.38 24.98
C CYS A 80 -12.18 4.69 25.48
N ASP A 81 -13.00 5.74 25.66
CA ASP A 81 -12.56 7.12 25.92
C ASP A 81 -11.58 7.63 24.84
N VAL A 82 -11.87 7.32 23.57
CA VAL A 82 -11.05 7.75 22.43
C VAL A 82 -11.89 8.55 21.44
N ASP A 83 -11.38 9.72 21.07
CA ASP A 83 -11.95 10.56 20.01
C ASP A 83 -11.86 9.88 18.64
N LEU A 84 -12.99 9.79 17.95
CA LEU A 84 -13.09 9.25 16.61
C LEU A 84 -13.11 10.38 15.57
N ARG A 85 -12.42 10.15 14.47
CA ARG A 85 -12.33 11.05 13.31
C ARG A 85 -12.80 10.33 12.06
N THR A 86 -13.07 11.07 10.98
CA THR A 86 -13.55 10.50 9.71
C THR A 86 -12.65 9.40 9.17
N TRP A 87 -11.34 9.50 9.39
CA TRP A 87 -10.33 8.55 8.95
C TRP A 87 -10.13 7.34 9.88
N CYS A 88 -10.91 7.20 10.95
CA CYS A 88 -10.87 6.02 11.82
C CYS A 88 -12.24 5.50 12.29
N ALA A 89 -13.30 6.30 12.16
CA ALA A 89 -14.66 5.84 12.40
C ALA A 89 -15.15 4.99 11.22
N VAL A 90 -15.90 3.92 11.52
CA VAL A 90 -16.44 3.02 10.51
C VAL A 90 -17.96 3.13 10.48
N GLY A 91 -18.52 3.53 9.34
CA GLY A 91 -19.96 3.41 9.09
C GLY A 91 -20.29 1.95 8.77
N VAL A 92 -21.27 1.39 9.46
CA VAL A 92 -21.77 0.03 9.23
C VAL A 92 -23.27 0.09 8.99
N ASP A 93 -23.76 -0.61 7.97
CA ASP A 93 -25.20 -0.83 7.76
C ASP A 93 -25.80 -1.38 9.05
N ALA A 94 -26.77 -0.66 9.63
CA ALA A 94 -27.28 -0.92 10.96
C ALA A 94 -27.90 -2.33 11.08
N ALA A 95 -28.33 -2.93 9.96
CA ALA A 95 -28.82 -4.32 9.93
C ALA A 95 -27.73 -5.34 10.31
N TYR A 96 -26.44 -5.00 10.15
CA TYR A 96 -25.29 -5.85 10.40
C TYR A 96 -24.61 -5.54 11.75
N LEU A 97 -25.13 -4.60 12.53
CA LEU A 97 -24.50 -4.14 13.78
C LEU A 97 -24.25 -5.30 14.78
N GLN A 98 -25.12 -6.30 14.81
CA GLN A 98 -25.02 -7.44 15.73
C GLN A 98 -23.88 -8.41 15.42
N ILE A 99 -23.33 -8.36 14.20
CA ILE A 99 -22.23 -9.23 13.77
C ILE A 99 -20.91 -8.48 13.67
N VAL A 100 -20.86 -7.22 14.14
CA VAL A 100 -19.64 -6.41 14.14
C VAL A 100 -18.61 -7.03 15.08
N ASP A 101 -17.49 -7.42 14.47
CA ASP A 101 -16.26 -7.79 15.15
C ASP A 101 -15.29 -6.60 15.21
N PRO A 102 -14.87 -6.15 16.41
CA PRO A 102 -13.90 -5.06 16.56
C PRO A 102 -12.54 -5.34 15.93
N ALA A 103 -12.06 -6.60 15.94
CA ALA A 103 -10.76 -6.94 15.34
C ALA A 103 -10.80 -6.72 13.82
N THR A 104 -11.92 -7.05 13.20
CA THR A 104 -12.20 -6.76 11.80
C THR A 104 -12.21 -5.26 11.51
N LEU A 105 -12.91 -4.45 12.31
CA LEU A 105 -12.95 -2.99 12.12
C LEU A 105 -11.55 -2.36 12.29
N THR A 106 -10.79 -2.83 13.27
CA THR A 106 -9.40 -2.41 13.50
C THR A 106 -8.54 -2.68 12.26
N THR A 107 -8.65 -3.87 11.68
CA THR A 107 -7.92 -4.26 10.46
C THR A 107 -8.31 -3.37 9.28
N MET A 108 -9.60 -3.08 9.11
CA MET A 108 -10.07 -2.17 8.06
C MET A 108 -9.47 -0.76 8.18
N VAL A 109 -9.43 -0.20 9.39
CA VAL A 109 -8.84 1.13 9.64
C VAL A 109 -7.34 1.14 9.37
N GLN A 110 -6.61 0.14 9.86
CA GLN A 110 -5.16 0.06 9.67
C GLN A 110 -4.79 -0.13 8.20
N GLN A 111 -5.55 -0.95 7.46
CA GLN A 111 -5.36 -1.12 6.02
C GLN A 111 -5.67 0.19 5.26
N PHE A 112 -6.72 0.91 5.65
CA PHE A 112 -7.04 2.21 5.08
C PHE A 112 -5.90 3.23 5.32
N TRP A 113 -5.34 3.28 6.53
CA TRP A 113 -4.20 4.17 6.82
C TRP A 113 -2.97 3.85 5.99
N ASP A 114 -2.65 2.56 5.85
CA ASP A 114 -1.57 2.09 5.01
C ASP A 114 -1.78 2.54 3.55
N ASP A 115 -2.94 2.21 2.96
CA ASP A 115 -3.25 2.54 1.56
C ASP A 115 -3.25 4.06 1.32
N TRP A 116 -3.78 4.84 2.26
CA TRP A 116 -3.82 6.30 2.15
C TRP A 116 -2.42 6.92 2.24
N LEU A 117 -1.56 6.45 3.15
CA LEU A 117 -0.17 6.89 3.22
C LEU A 117 0.61 6.47 1.98
N TRP A 118 0.43 5.25 1.50
CA TRP A 118 1.10 4.74 0.32
C TRP A 118 0.71 5.49 -0.95
N SER A 119 -0.53 5.98 -1.02
CA SER A 119 -1.00 6.78 -2.17
C SER A 119 -0.38 8.18 -2.22
N GLY A 120 0.29 8.63 -1.16
CA GLY A 120 0.75 10.00 -1.02
C GLY A 120 -0.40 10.93 -0.63
N ILE A 121 -0.32 11.50 0.57
CA ILE A 121 -1.34 12.44 1.04
C ILE A 121 -0.89 13.84 0.68
N THR A 122 -1.66 14.56 -0.13
CA THR A 122 -1.39 15.95 -0.49
C THR A 122 -2.43 16.88 0.12
N ASN A 123 -2.07 18.15 0.30
CA ASN A 123 -3.05 19.19 0.64
C ASN A 123 -3.69 19.78 -0.63
N SER A 124 -4.57 20.76 -0.47
CA SER A 124 -5.25 21.43 -1.59
C SER A 124 -4.32 22.17 -2.56
N LYS A 125 -3.03 22.32 -2.23
CA LYS A 125 -1.99 22.89 -3.09
C LYS A 125 -1.10 21.82 -3.74
N GLY A 126 -1.39 20.54 -3.53
CA GLY A 126 -0.54 19.43 -3.99
C GLY A 126 0.71 19.20 -3.15
N GLU A 127 0.85 19.86 -1.99
CA GLU A 127 2.04 19.69 -1.13
C GLU A 127 1.91 18.39 -0.33
N PRO A 128 2.95 17.54 -0.28
CA PRO A 128 2.90 16.27 0.43
C PRO A 128 2.81 16.47 1.96
N ARG A 129 2.02 15.62 2.61
CA ARG A 129 1.69 15.63 4.05
C ARG A 129 1.87 14.25 4.70
N THR A 130 2.53 13.30 4.02
CA THR A 130 2.71 11.92 4.50
C THR A 130 3.31 11.85 5.91
N ASP A 131 4.27 12.71 6.25
CA ASP A 131 4.88 12.77 7.59
C ASP A 131 3.88 13.18 8.68
N GLU A 132 3.09 14.24 8.43
CA GLU A 132 2.06 14.70 9.36
C GLU A 132 1.04 13.59 9.65
N TYR A 133 0.57 12.90 8.61
CA TYR A 133 -0.42 11.86 8.77
C TYR A 133 0.16 10.59 9.42
N THR A 134 1.43 10.29 9.18
CA THR A 134 2.14 9.23 9.90
C THR A 134 2.11 9.49 11.41
N ASP A 135 2.40 10.72 11.84
CA ASP A 135 2.40 11.09 13.26
C ASP A 135 0.98 11.11 13.86
N ARG A 136 -0.02 11.57 13.09
CA ARG A 136 -1.43 11.54 13.50
C ARG A 136 -1.93 10.11 13.71
N PHE A 137 -1.60 9.20 12.80
CA PHE A 137 -1.98 7.79 12.91
C PHE A 137 -1.22 7.08 14.03
N ALA A 138 0.06 7.39 14.25
CA ALA A 138 0.82 6.88 15.39
C ALA A 138 0.20 7.33 16.73
N THR A 139 -0.19 8.60 16.84
CA THR A 139 -0.88 9.13 18.03
C THR A 139 -2.21 8.41 18.26
N LYS A 140 -2.98 8.19 17.20
CA LYS A 140 -4.28 7.51 17.31
C LYS A 140 -4.14 6.02 17.63
N THR A 141 -3.14 5.37 17.03
CA THR A 141 -2.74 4.00 17.34
C THR A 141 -2.45 3.84 18.83
N ALA A 142 -1.65 4.76 19.41
CA ALA A 142 -1.36 4.76 20.84
C ALA A 142 -2.61 4.96 21.70
N ALA A 143 -3.51 5.87 21.32
CA ALA A 143 -4.77 6.09 22.03
C ALA A 143 -5.68 4.85 22.03
N PHE A 144 -5.71 4.08 20.93
CA PHE A 144 -6.43 2.82 20.87
C PHE A 144 -5.69 1.64 21.54
N GLY A 145 -4.42 1.80 21.91
CA GLY A 145 -3.57 0.70 22.38
C GLY A 145 -3.18 -0.30 21.29
N TRP A 146 -3.23 0.12 20.02
CA TRP A 146 -2.85 -0.69 18.87
C TRP A 146 -1.32 -0.73 18.68
N ASN A 147 -0.82 -1.74 17.99
CA ASN A 147 0.59 -1.84 17.59
C ASN A 147 0.75 -1.67 16.07
N TRP A 148 0.10 -0.65 15.51
CA TRP A 148 0.26 -0.30 14.10
C TRP A 148 1.55 0.49 13.89
N LYS A 149 2.25 0.19 12.80
CA LYS A 149 3.44 0.92 12.36
C LYS A 149 3.41 1.04 10.84
N VAL A 150 3.67 2.24 10.34
CA VAL A 150 3.83 2.46 8.91
C VAL A 150 4.92 1.54 8.33
N THR A 151 4.59 0.90 7.22
CA THR A 151 5.52 0.04 6.47
C THR A 151 5.70 0.56 5.06
N CYS A 152 6.88 0.33 4.47
CA CYS A 152 7.05 0.53 3.03
C CYS A 152 6.20 -0.49 2.27
N PRO A 153 5.37 -0.09 1.29
CA PRO A 153 4.45 -1.02 0.62
C PRO A 153 5.18 -2.08 -0.19
N LEU A 154 6.44 -1.82 -0.58
CA LEU A 154 7.25 -2.70 -1.39
C LEU A 154 8.10 -3.67 -0.57
N CYS A 155 8.88 -3.20 0.43
CA CYS A 155 9.74 -4.08 1.25
C CYS A 155 9.12 -4.54 2.58
N ARG A 156 7.94 -4.03 2.94
CA ARG A 156 7.21 -4.37 4.20
C ARG A 156 7.97 -4.08 5.49
N ARG A 157 9.16 -3.48 5.43
CA ARG A 157 9.88 -3.00 6.60
C ARG A 157 9.15 -1.82 7.22
N THR A 158 9.11 -1.80 8.55
CA THR A 158 8.54 -0.70 9.35
C THR A 158 9.47 0.51 9.34
N ARG A 159 8.94 1.72 9.58
CA ARG A 159 9.74 2.95 9.72
C ARG A 159 10.94 2.81 10.67
N THR A 160 10.77 2.18 11.83
CA THR A 160 11.88 1.94 12.77
C THR A 160 12.99 1.05 12.19
N ALA A 161 12.65 0.09 11.33
CA ALA A 161 13.66 -0.71 10.62
C ALA A 161 14.34 0.13 9.51
N LEU A 162 13.58 0.97 8.82
CA LEU A 162 14.10 1.87 7.78
C LEU A 162 15.06 2.93 8.33
N GLU A 163 14.79 3.47 9.53
CA GLU A 163 15.68 4.42 10.22
C GLU A 163 17.06 3.84 10.53
N ARG A 164 17.15 2.52 10.74
CA ARG A 164 18.43 1.85 11.06
C ARG A 164 19.28 1.55 9.84
N ASP A 165 18.63 1.38 8.68
CA ASP A 165 19.29 0.92 7.44
C ASP A 165 19.53 2.05 6.41
N SER A 166 18.90 3.22 6.55
CA SER A 166 18.99 4.31 5.57
C SER A 166 19.88 5.48 6.03
N ALA A 167 20.71 6.01 5.11
CA ALA A 167 21.61 7.13 5.35
C ALA A 167 20.91 8.51 5.41
N LEU A 168 19.58 8.55 5.29
CA LEU A 168 18.78 9.77 5.36
C LEU A 168 18.00 9.82 6.68
N VAL A 169 17.95 11.00 7.27
CA VAL A 169 17.34 11.27 8.57
C VAL A 169 15.83 10.96 8.52
N GLY A 170 15.40 9.90 9.23
CA GLY A 170 14.00 9.75 9.68
C GLY A 170 13.20 8.54 9.18
N GLY A 171 13.73 7.69 8.28
CA GLY A 171 13.04 6.49 7.80
C GLY A 171 11.70 6.75 7.10
N ASN A 172 11.50 7.96 6.58
CA ASN A 172 10.28 8.40 5.92
C ASN A 172 10.08 7.69 4.57
N LEU A 173 8.84 7.72 4.08
CA LEU A 173 8.50 7.26 2.73
C LEU A 173 8.57 8.46 1.77
N ASP A 174 9.40 8.32 0.75
CA ASP A 174 9.51 9.26 -0.36
C ASP A 174 8.41 8.98 -1.38
N TYR A 175 7.77 10.02 -1.90
CA TYR A 175 6.77 9.86 -2.94
C TYR A 175 7.44 9.69 -4.31
N HIS A 176 7.26 8.53 -4.92
CA HIS A 176 7.73 8.21 -6.26
C HIS A 176 6.70 8.63 -7.30
N HIS A 177 7.01 9.66 -8.09
CA HIS A 177 6.11 10.15 -9.15
C HIS A 177 6.25 9.29 -10.43
N TRP A 178 5.14 8.68 -10.86
CA TRP A 178 4.97 8.12 -12.21
C TRP A 178 4.58 9.21 -13.22
N SER A 179 3.77 10.17 -12.79
CA SER A 179 3.31 11.33 -13.55
C SER A 179 3.06 12.50 -12.60
N HIS A 180 3.13 13.73 -13.11
CA HIS A 180 2.81 14.95 -12.36
C HIS A 180 1.46 15.57 -12.76
N ASP A 181 0.90 15.21 -13.92
CA ASP A 181 -0.39 15.73 -14.39
C ASP A 181 -1.18 14.65 -15.18
N PRO A 182 -2.18 14.00 -14.57
CA PRO A 182 -2.48 14.05 -13.13
C PRO A 182 -1.31 13.49 -12.30
N ASP A 183 -1.15 13.98 -11.07
CA ASP A 183 -0.16 13.43 -10.15
C ASP A 183 -0.52 11.97 -9.83
N GLN A 184 0.39 11.06 -10.13
CA GLN A 184 0.25 9.64 -9.88
C GLN A 184 1.57 9.11 -9.34
N GLY A 185 1.51 8.40 -8.23
CA GLY A 185 2.71 7.96 -7.54
C GLY A 185 2.43 7.03 -6.36
N VAL A 186 3.51 6.59 -5.73
CA VAL A 186 3.47 5.75 -4.53
C VAL A 186 4.57 6.14 -3.55
N CYS A 187 4.25 6.21 -2.26
CA CYS A 187 5.21 6.40 -1.19
C CYS A 187 6.03 5.12 -0.96
N LEU A 188 7.34 5.20 -1.20
CA LEU A 188 8.31 4.12 -1.03
C LEU A 188 9.44 4.57 -0.09
N CYS A 189 10.05 3.63 0.65
CA CYS A 189 11.30 3.99 1.31
C CYS A 189 12.39 4.27 0.27
N ARG A 190 13.36 5.13 0.60
CA ARG A 190 14.46 5.51 -0.31
C ARG A 190 15.17 4.31 -0.94
N GLU A 191 15.43 3.26 -0.17
CA GLU A 191 16.08 2.06 -0.68
C GLU A 191 15.24 1.38 -1.76
N CYS A 192 13.93 1.22 -1.54
CA CYS A 192 13.02 0.68 -2.55
C CYS A 192 12.93 1.58 -3.77
N HIS A 193 12.89 2.90 -3.57
CA HIS A 193 12.89 3.89 -4.65
C HIS A 193 14.14 3.74 -5.54
N ASN A 194 15.33 3.66 -4.93
CA ASN A 194 16.58 3.46 -5.66
C ASN A 194 16.62 2.08 -6.33
N ILE A 195 16.15 1.03 -5.67
CA ILE A 195 16.16 -0.32 -6.23
C ILE A 195 15.32 -0.39 -7.51
N ILE A 196 14.10 0.15 -7.52
CA ILE A 196 13.28 0.14 -8.74
C ILE A 196 13.89 1.03 -9.83
N GLY A 197 14.58 2.11 -9.45
CA GLY A 197 15.32 2.99 -10.35
C GLY A 197 16.73 2.51 -10.73
N PHE A 198 17.10 1.27 -10.43
CA PHE A 198 18.44 0.71 -10.69
C PHE A 198 19.61 1.48 -10.04
N ASP A 199 19.32 2.34 -9.05
CA ASP A 199 20.26 3.27 -8.42
C ASP A 199 21.01 4.13 -9.44
N THR A 200 20.29 4.57 -10.48
CA THR A 200 20.81 5.29 -11.65
C THR A 200 19.97 6.55 -11.86
N TYR A 201 20.46 7.50 -12.65
CA TYR A 201 19.69 8.70 -12.97
C TYR A 201 18.57 8.39 -13.97
N ASP A 202 17.48 9.17 -13.91
CA ASP A 202 16.32 8.98 -14.78
C ASP A 202 16.68 8.98 -16.27
N THR A 203 17.59 9.86 -16.69
CA THR A 203 18.06 9.93 -18.08
C THR A 203 18.75 8.66 -18.54
N GLU A 204 19.60 8.07 -17.68
CA GLU A 204 20.29 6.80 -17.98
C GLU A 204 19.29 5.63 -18.00
N LEU A 205 18.25 5.70 -17.17
CA LEU A 205 17.21 4.68 -17.14
C LEU A 205 16.29 4.74 -18.37
N GLU A 206 16.03 5.93 -18.92
CA GLU A 206 15.34 6.10 -20.20
C GLU A 206 16.18 5.52 -21.35
N GLU A 207 17.47 5.84 -21.41
CA GLU A 207 18.39 5.26 -22.41
C GLU A 207 18.42 3.73 -22.33
N ARG A 208 18.43 3.19 -21.12
CA ARG A 208 18.38 1.74 -20.88
C ARG A 208 17.06 1.14 -21.34
N ALA A 209 15.93 1.80 -21.10
CA ALA A 209 14.61 1.33 -21.54
C ALA A 209 14.59 1.20 -23.07
N ALA A 210 15.02 2.24 -23.78
CA ALA A 210 15.12 2.22 -25.24
C ALA A 210 16.06 1.10 -25.74
N ALA A 211 17.23 0.94 -25.12
CA ALA A 211 18.20 -0.10 -25.49
C ALA A 211 17.68 -1.53 -25.25
N TRP A 212 16.74 -1.71 -24.32
CA TRP A 212 16.13 -2.99 -24.00
C TRP A 212 14.78 -3.21 -24.70
N GLY A 213 14.32 -2.25 -25.51
CA GLY A 213 13.07 -2.33 -26.27
C GLY A 213 11.81 -2.02 -25.46
N PHE A 214 11.94 -1.25 -24.38
CA PHE A 214 10.82 -0.74 -23.58
C PHE A 214 10.50 0.72 -23.92
N ASP A 215 9.28 1.15 -23.62
CA ASP A 215 8.78 2.47 -24.03
C ASP A 215 9.34 3.61 -23.16
N SER A 216 9.62 3.32 -21.89
CA SER A 216 10.17 4.32 -20.95
C SER A 216 10.83 3.69 -19.73
N ARG A 217 11.53 4.52 -18.95
CA ARG A 217 12.09 4.15 -17.64
C ARG A 217 11.05 3.54 -16.70
N HIS A 218 9.78 3.99 -16.78
CA HIS A 218 8.71 3.51 -15.92
C HIS A 218 8.39 2.04 -16.15
N ASP A 219 8.53 1.54 -17.38
CA ASP A 219 8.34 0.11 -17.67
C ASP A 219 9.40 -0.74 -16.95
N LEU A 220 10.65 -0.26 -16.93
CA LEU A 220 11.72 -0.93 -16.19
C LEU A 220 11.46 -0.92 -14.68
N GLN A 221 11.01 0.22 -14.15
CA GLN A 221 10.69 0.40 -12.73
C GLN A 221 9.52 -0.50 -12.32
N VAL A 222 8.46 -0.61 -13.12
CA VAL A 222 7.30 -1.48 -12.87
C VAL A 222 7.71 -2.94 -12.81
N ILE A 223 8.57 -3.40 -13.73
CA ILE A 223 9.08 -4.77 -13.72
C ILE A 223 9.87 -5.03 -12.44
N ARG A 224 10.80 -4.13 -12.08
CA ARG A 224 11.58 -4.27 -10.82
C ARG A 224 10.72 -4.24 -9.58
N LEU A 225 9.71 -3.37 -9.57
CA LEU A 225 8.75 -3.27 -8.48
C LEU A 225 7.99 -4.59 -8.33
N ALA A 226 7.48 -5.17 -9.42
CA ALA A 226 6.79 -6.46 -9.38
C ALA A 226 7.71 -7.61 -8.92
N LEU A 227 8.96 -7.64 -9.39
CA LEU A 227 9.95 -8.63 -8.97
C LEU A 227 10.29 -8.51 -7.47
N ARG A 228 10.44 -7.28 -6.96
CA ARG A 228 10.69 -7.06 -5.53
C ARG A 228 9.47 -7.40 -4.68
N ASP A 229 8.27 -7.02 -5.12
CA ASP A 229 7.01 -7.41 -4.45
C ASP A 229 6.86 -8.94 -4.39
N ALA A 230 7.22 -9.64 -5.47
CA ALA A 230 7.26 -11.10 -5.50
C ALA A 230 8.24 -11.69 -4.49
N ALA A 231 9.49 -11.19 -4.47
CA ALA A 231 10.51 -11.65 -3.53
C ALA A 231 10.12 -11.41 -2.06
N VAL A 232 9.48 -10.27 -1.75
CA VAL A 232 9.06 -9.93 -0.38
C VAL A 232 7.83 -10.74 0.06
N THR A 233 6.96 -11.13 -0.87
CA THR A 233 5.73 -11.86 -0.55
C THR A 233 5.84 -13.37 -0.71
N GLY A 234 6.97 -13.87 -1.22
CA GLY A 234 7.14 -15.28 -1.60
C GLY A 234 6.18 -15.73 -2.72
N ARG A 235 5.57 -14.78 -3.44
CA ARG A 235 4.59 -15.07 -4.50
C ARG A 235 5.24 -14.84 -5.86
N PRO A 236 5.33 -15.86 -6.73
CA PRO A 236 5.96 -15.71 -8.03
C PRO A 236 5.33 -14.60 -8.87
N VAL A 237 6.16 -13.89 -9.63
CA VAL A 237 5.71 -12.90 -10.63
C VAL A 237 4.74 -13.60 -11.60
N GLY A 238 3.53 -13.05 -11.75
CA GLY A 238 2.46 -13.61 -12.56
C GLY A 238 1.33 -14.30 -11.79
N THR A 239 1.54 -14.65 -10.52
CA THR A 239 0.44 -15.16 -9.66
C THR A 239 -0.48 -14.05 -9.16
N ARG A 240 0.03 -12.82 -9.08
CA ARG A 240 -0.74 -11.65 -8.67
C ARG A 240 -1.44 -11.04 -9.90
N PRO A 241 -2.74 -10.71 -9.83
CA PRO A 241 -3.41 -9.99 -10.90
C PRO A 241 -2.71 -8.66 -11.16
N ALA A 242 -2.45 -8.32 -12.43
CA ALA A 242 -1.86 -7.03 -12.79
C ALA A 242 -2.68 -5.84 -12.28
N THR A 243 -4.01 -5.96 -12.26
CA THR A 243 -4.91 -4.97 -11.66
C THR A 243 -4.58 -4.70 -10.19
N ALA A 244 -4.18 -5.73 -9.43
CA ALA A 244 -3.78 -5.55 -8.04
C ALA A 244 -2.46 -4.79 -7.90
N LEU A 245 -1.50 -4.97 -8.83
CA LEU A 245 -0.26 -4.19 -8.86
C LEU A 245 -0.55 -2.73 -9.24
N VAL A 246 -1.32 -2.52 -10.30
CA VAL A 246 -1.72 -1.18 -10.77
C VAL A 246 -2.41 -0.41 -9.64
N ASN A 247 -3.41 -1.00 -8.99
CA ASN A 247 -4.14 -0.35 -7.92
C ASN A 247 -3.27 -0.11 -6.68
N ARG A 248 -2.47 -1.09 -6.27
CA ARG A 248 -1.64 -1.00 -5.06
C ARG A 248 -0.55 0.07 -5.17
N TYR A 249 0.04 0.22 -6.35
CA TYR A 249 1.19 1.09 -6.58
C TYR A 249 0.84 2.32 -7.43
N ASN A 250 -0.46 2.54 -7.68
CA ASN A 250 -1.01 3.65 -8.47
C ASN A 250 -0.27 3.86 -9.80
N LEU A 251 -0.04 2.77 -10.53
CA LEU A 251 0.79 2.77 -11.75
C LEU A 251 0.11 3.51 -12.90
N LEU A 252 0.90 4.20 -13.74
CA LEU A 252 0.43 4.83 -14.98
C LEU A 252 -0.01 3.77 -16.02
N GLN A 253 0.64 2.62 -16.04
CA GLN A 253 0.37 1.54 -16.99
C GLN A 253 -0.99 0.88 -16.71
N SER A 254 -1.71 0.55 -17.79
CA SER A 254 -2.92 -0.27 -17.69
C SER A 254 -2.59 -1.69 -17.19
N PRO A 255 -3.57 -2.42 -16.61
CA PRO A 255 -3.38 -3.82 -16.23
C PRO A 255 -2.94 -4.72 -17.40
N ASP A 256 -3.39 -4.43 -18.62
CA ASP A 256 -2.93 -5.13 -19.84
C ASP A 256 -1.46 -4.86 -20.12
N ARG A 257 -1.02 -3.61 -20.02
CA ARG A 257 0.39 -3.24 -20.22
C ARG A 257 1.28 -3.89 -19.15
N VAL A 258 0.88 -3.85 -17.88
CA VAL A 258 1.62 -4.55 -16.81
C VAL A 258 1.70 -6.06 -17.10
N ARG A 259 0.62 -6.71 -17.56
CA ARG A 259 0.68 -8.12 -17.98
C ARG A 259 1.67 -8.36 -19.11
N GLN A 260 1.73 -7.49 -20.11
CA GLN A 260 2.69 -7.60 -21.22
C GLN A 260 4.14 -7.46 -20.73
N LEU A 261 4.42 -6.47 -19.88
CA LEU A 261 5.74 -6.24 -19.29
C LEU A 261 6.24 -7.43 -18.47
N LEU A 262 5.37 -8.00 -17.63
CA LEU A 262 5.74 -9.19 -16.85
C LEU A 262 5.83 -10.45 -17.72
N GLY A 263 5.03 -10.52 -18.79
CA GLY A 263 5.09 -11.58 -19.78
C GLY A 263 6.42 -11.62 -20.52
N SER A 264 6.96 -10.47 -20.94
CA SER A 264 8.21 -10.40 -21.71
C SER A 264 9.39 -11.00 -20.95
N ILE A 265 9.54 -10.65 -19.66
CA ILE A 265 10.59 -11.22 -18.80
C ILE A 265 10.31 -12.65 -18.35
N SER A 266 9.09 -13.15 -18.51
CA SER A 266 8.78 -14.56 -18.24
C SER A 266 9.14 -15.45 -19.43
N THR A 267 9.07 -14.91 -20.65
CA THR A 267 9.36 -15.65 -21.89
C THR A 267 10.81 -15.53 -22.35
N ASP A 268 11.55 -14.52 -21.90
CA ASP A 268 12.94 -14.26 -22.26
C ASP A 268 13.84 -14.25 -21.01
N GLY A 269 14.55 -15.37 -20.79
CA GLY A 269 15.46 -15.52 -19.66
C GLY A 269 16.66 -14.56 -19.71
N THR A 270 17.19 -14.27 -20.91
CA THR A 270 18.30 -13.31 -21.07
C THR A 270 17.85 -11.89 -20.72
N LEU A 271 16.61 -11.52 -21.08
CA LEU A 271 16.03 -10.25 -20.67
C LEU A 271 15.79 -10.20 -19.16
N ARG A 272 15.23 -11.27 -18.58
CA ARG A 272 14.98 -11.40 -17.13
C ARG A 272 16.25 -11.17 -16.32
N GLU A 273 17.36 -11.79 -16.71
CA GLU A 273 18.66 -11.65 -16.04
C GLU A 273 19.09 -10.18 -15.91
N ARG A 274 18.71 -9.30 -16.85
CA ARG A 274 19.05 -7.87 -16.78
C ARG A 274 18.34 -7.14 -15.64
N PHE A 275 17.21 -7.66 -15.17
CA PHE A 275 16.44 -7.09 -14.06
C PHE A 275 16.88 -7.62 -12.70
N LEU A 276 17.47 -8.82 -12.67
CA LEU A 276 17.91 -9.48 -11.45
C LEU A 276 19.30 -8.98 -11.05
N ASP A 277 19.39 -8.41 -9.86
CA ASP A 277 20.68 -8.16 -9.21
C ASP A 277 20.55 -8.34 -7.69
N LYS A 278 21.69 -8.36 -6.99
CA LYS A 278 21.71 -8.51 -5.54
C LYS A 278 20.92 -7.44 -4.78
N ARG A 279 20.72 -6.26 -5.37
CA ARG A 279 20.01 -5.14 -4.73
C ARG A 279 18.50 -5.40 -4.73
N LEU A 280 17.98 -6.08 -5.75
CA LEU A 280 16.57 -6.44 -5.87
C LEU A 280 16.04 -7.16 -4.61
N VAL A 281 16.87 -8.02 -4.02
CA VAL A 281 16.56 -8.79 -2.81
C VAL A 281 17.23 -8.24 -1.54
N ALA A 282 17.97 -7.13 -1.64
CA ALA A 282 18.61 -6.52 -0.48
C ALA A 282 17.56 -6.08 0.56
N GLY A 283 17.86 -6.35 1.83
CA GLY A 283 16.99 -6.03 2.97
C GLY A 283 15.77 -6.93 3.11
N ILE A 284 15.56 -7.90 2.22
CA ILE A 284 14.57 -8.97 2.39
C ILE A 284 15.23 -10.02 3.27
N GLY A 285 14.93 -9.98 4.58
CA GLY A 285 15.42 -11.03 5.49
C GLY A 285 14.85 -12.38 5.08
N ALA A 286 15.66 -13.45 5.19
CA ALA A 286 15.24 -14.84 5.01
C ALA A 286 14.30 -15.35 6.14
N ASN A 287 13.47 -14.46 6.67
CA ASN A 287 12.50 -14.74 7.73
C ASN A 287 11.11 -14.70 7.10
N CYS A 288 10.78 -15.78 6.41
CA CYS A 288 9.42 -16.28 6.30
C CYS A 288 9.35 -17.56 7.14
#